data_AF-A0A3R9NU85-F1
#
_entry.id   AF-A0A3R9NU85-F1
#
_cell.length_a   1.000
_cell.length_b   1.000
_cell.length_c   1.000
_cell.angle_alpha   90.00
_cell.angle_beta   90.00
_cell.angle_gamma   90.00
#
_symmetry.space_group_name_H-M   'P 1'
#
loop_
_entity.id
_entity.type
_entity.pdbx_description
1 polymer ?
#
loop_
_entity_poly.entity_id
_entity_poly.type
_entity_poly.pdbx_seq_one_letter_code
_entity_poly.pdbx_strand_id
1 'polypeptide(L)'
;MRPVLMLALLGWLGSCQPQQPTANRPAAALPAPPLPPSRYQVALPVPPPTPAALPDSALTRFLQRYAVAPLLQSVRNSQEVTPYNGFFGSDRHRIEVVLLRVRPDAAQPRRLLVTGKSRFKGEIKDLQGFIELTALQRQPALNKAEQAYEKHLESMRMVTVVRLPGAAKAVGHYTLTGHFDWQEVAGTGRFAGRAVLDIATTDRQGLWSGSLRKTAGARGADLLFDGQWTNGPSGPAKPFILVENVTGFAEHVLEDFEVGERDIVINPKYARLGWDSYWENDEWWAEPMKSTARANITE
;
A
#
# COMPACT_ATOMS: atom_id res chain seq x y z
N MET A 1 72.56 -39.72 -9.08
CA MET A 1 72.81 -40.86 -8.15
C MET A 1 71.79 -40.78 -7.02
N ARG A 2 71.04 -41.87 -6.78
CA ARG A 2 70.25 -42.11 -5.55
C ARG A 2 71.20 -42.53 -4.41
N PRO A 3 70.86 -42.32 -3.11
CA PRO A 3 69.93 -43.16 -2.31
C PRO A 3 68.88 -42.32 -1.54
N VAL A 4 67.63 -42.73 -1.34
CA VAL A 4 67.03 -43.77 -0.46
C VAL A 4 67.21 -43.52 1.05
N LEU A 5 66.13 -43.10 1.73
CA LEU A 5 65.75 -43.65 3.04
C LEU A 5 64.22 -43.58 3.22
N MET A 6 63.64 -44.74 3.51
CA MET A 6 62.25 -44.98 3.90
C MET A 6 61.98 -44.51 5.32
N LEU A 7 60.77 -44.01 5.59
CA LEU A 7 60.10 -44.27 6.86
C LEU A 7 58.61 -44.50 6.63
N ALA A 8 58.17 -45.67 7.06
CA ALA A 8 56.82 -46.18 7.00
C ALA A 8 56.01 -45.69 8.22
N LEU A 9 54.76 -45.28 7.99
CA LEU A 9 53.74 -45.17 9.02
C LEU A 9 52.45 -45.81 8.49
N LEU A 10 52.21 -47.03 8.97
CA LEU A 10 50.92 -47.72 8.91
C LEU A 10 49.94 -47.05 9.90
N GLY A 11 48.74 -46.74 9.43
CA GLY A 11 47.75 -45.99 10.19
C GLY A 11 46.32 -46.19 9.70
N TRP A 12 45.77 -47.40 9.88
CA TRP A 12 44.36 -47.69 10.16
C TRP A 12 43.29 -47.15 9.19
N LEU A 13 42.89 -48.02 8.26
CA LEU A 13 41.64 -47.91 7.50
C LEU A 13 40.44 -48.22 8.41
N GLY A 14 39.89 -47.20 9.05
CA GLY A 14 38.54 -47.22 9.60
C GLY A 14 37.53 -47.06 8.48
N SER A 15 36.91 -48.16 8.05
CA SER A 15 35.81 -48.17 7.08
C SER A 15 34.55 -47.56 7.70
N CYS A 16 34.30 -46.27 7.47
CA CYS A 16 32.99 -45.67 7.68
C CYS A 16 32.03 -46.20 6.60
N GLN A 17 31.12 -47.10 6.97
CA GLN A 17 29.94 -47.39 6.17
C GLN A 17 29.08 -46.12 6.07
N PRO A 18 28.72 -45.66 4.87
CA PRO A 18 27.70 -44.64 4.71
C PRO A 18 26.34 -45.23 5.12
N GLN A 19 25.84 -44.76 6.25
CA GLN A 19 24.49 -45.04 6.74
C GLN A 19 23.50 -44.50 5.70
N GLN A 20 22.76 -45.39 5.03
CA GLN A 20 21.69 -44.99 4.12
C GLN A 20 20.71 -44.10 4.89
N PRO A 21 20.34 -42.91 4.36
CA PRO A 21 19.30 -42.11 4.96
C PRO A 21 18.00 -42.90 4.90
N THR A 22 17.53 -43.35 6.06
CA THR A 22 16.16 -43.80 6.25
C THR A 22 15.25 -42.70 5.73
N ALA A 23 14.41 -43.05 4.76
CA ALA A 23 13.36 -42.17 4.26
C ALA A 23 12.49 -41.76 5.45
N ASN A 24 12.73 -40.57 5.99
CA ASN A 24 11.85 -39.91 6.93
C ASN A 24 10.54 -39.65 6.19
N ARG A 25 9.59 -40.56 6.38
CA ARG A 25 8.19 -40.34 6.07
C ARG A 25 7.80 -39.04 6.78
N PRO A 26 7.43 -37.96 6.05
CA PRO A 26 7.00 -36.74 6.72
C PRO A 26 5.83 -37.12 7.62
N ALA A 27 5.98 -36.87 8.92
CA ALA A 27 4.87 -36.94 9.84
C ALA A 27 3.77 -36.06 9.26
N ALA A 28 2.57 -36.62 9.12
CA ALA A 28 1.40 -35.85 8.72
C ALA A 28 1.30 -34.67 9.69
N ALA A 29 1.53 -33.46 9.18
CA ALA A 29 1.40 -32.26 9.97
C ALA A 29 -0.02 -32.27 10.56
N LEU A 30 -0.11 -32.20 11.89
CA LEU A 30 -1.39 -32.04 12.54
C LEU A 30 -2.07 -30.81 11.93
N PRO A 31 -3.39 -30.87 11.64
CA PRO A 31 -4.11 -29.69 11.19
C PRO A 31 -3.90 -28.57 12.21
N ALA A 32 -3.51 -27.39 11.71
CA ALA A 32 -3.33 -26.23 12.57
C ALA A 32 -4.63 -26.00 13.35
N PRO A 33 -4.55 -25.65 14.65
CA PRO A 33 -5.73 -25.32 15.43
C PRO A 33 -6.53 -24.21 14.71
N PRO A 34 -7.87 -24.24 14.81
CA PRO A 34 -8.69 -23.18 14.25
C PRO A 34 -8.24 -21.84 14.83
N LEU A 35 -8.09 -20.84 13.95
CA LEU A 35 -7.74 -19.50 14.37
C LEU A 35 -8.84 -18.97 15.32
N PRO A 36 -8.48 -18.25 16.39
CA PRO A 36 -9.47 -17.63 17.26
C PRO A 36 -10.37 -16.68 16.45
N PRO A 37 -11.64 -16.49 16.85
CA PRO A 37 -12.53 -15.54 16.18
C PRO A 37 -11.90 -14.15 16.20
N SER A 38 -11.86 -13.49 15.04
CA SER A 38 -11.30 -12.15 14.91
C SER A 38 -12.04 -11.19 15.84
N ARG A 39 -11.30 -10.42 16.64
CA ARG A 39 -11.86 -9.33 17.48
C ARG A 39 -12.62 -8.27 16.67
N TYR A 40 -12.45 -8.27 15.35
CA TYR A 40 -13.17 -7.41 14.42
C TYR A 40 -14.50 -8.00 13.93
N GLN A 41 -15.02 -9.07 14.55
CA GLN A 41 -16.36 -9.63 14.27
C GLN A 41 -17.54 -8.71 14.66
N VAL A 42 -17.31 -7.41 14.88
CA VAL A 42 -18.42 -6.45 14.84
C VAL A 42 -18.86 -6.35 13.40
N ALA A 43 -20.07 -6.88 13.11
CA ALA A 43 -20.65 -6.81 11.78
C ALA A 43 -20.61 -5.35 11.28
N LEU A 44 -19.93 -5.15 10.14
CA LEU A 44 -19.82 -3.84 9.52
C LEU A 44 -21.22 -3.29 9.25
N PRO A 45 -21.47 -1.99 9.52
CA PRO A 45 -22.71 -1.36 9.10
C PRO A 45 -22.91 -1.55 7.60
N VAL A 46 -24.13 -1.92 7.19
CA VAL A 46 -24.49 -2.01 5.77
C VAL A 46 -24.24 -0.63 5.13
N PRO A 47 -23.44 -0.56 4.04
CA PRO A 47 -23.15 0.73 3.42
C PRO A 47 -24.44 1.37 2.92
N PRO A 48 -24.62 2.69 3.13
CA PRO A 48 -25.76 3.39 2.57
C PRO A 48 -25.70 3.37 1.03
N PRO A 49 -26.82 3.62 0.34
CA PRO A 49 -26.81 3.81 -1.11
C PRO A 49 -25.77 4.86 -1.51
N THR A 50 -25.02 4.57 -2.57
CA THR A 50 -24.03 5.51 -3.11
C THR A 50 -24.72 6.83 -3.47
N PRO A 51 -24.31 7.96 -2.87
CA PRO A 51 -24.87 9.26 -3.23
C PRO A 51 -24.65 9.56 -4.71
N ALA A 52 -25.61 10.26 -5.32
CA ALA A 52 -25.44 10.76 -6.67
C ALA A 52 -24.23 11.69 -6.77
N ALA A 53 -23.54 11.67 -7.91
CA ALA A 53 -22.50 12.64 -8.20
C ALA A 53 -23.07 14.06 -8.23
N LEU A 54 -22.30 15.01 -7.70
CA LEU A 54 -22.60 16.43 -7.87
C LEU A 54 -22.41 16.81 -9.35
N PRO A 55 -23.08 17.88 -9.83
CA PRO A 55 -22.90 18.35 -11.19
C PRO A 55 -21.42 18.65 -11.51
N ASP A 56 -21.03 18.48 -12.76
CA ASP A 56 -19.68 18.75 -13.27
C ASP A 56 -19.12 20.14 -12.92
N SER A 57 -19.98 21.15 -12.85
CA SER A 57 -19.62 22.51 -12.44
C SER A 57 -19.21 22.59 -10.96
N ALA A 58 -19.72 21.68 -10.12
CA ALA A 58 -19.30 21.56 -8.72
C ALA A 58 -17.88 20.98 -8.62
N LEU A 59 -17.56 19.92 -9.39
CA LEU A 59 -16.19 19.39 -9.46
C LEU A 59 -15.21 20.46 -9.96
N THR A 60 -15.57 21.18 -11.02
CA THR A 60 -14.71 22.23 -11.59
C THR A 60 -14.41 23.33 -10.57
N ARG A 61 -15.44 23.86 -9.89
CA ARG A 61 -15.26 24.84 -8.80
C ARG A 61 -14.47 24.28 -7.62
N PHE A 62 -14.64 23.00 -7.32
CA PHE A 62 -13.89 22.33 -6.26
C PHE A 62 -12.39 22.31 -6.57
N LEU A 63 -12.01 21.91 -7.79
CA LEU A 63 -10.60 21.85 -8.22
C LEU A 63 -9.96 23.23 -8.40
N GLN A 64 -10.75 24.26 -8.72
CA GLN A 64 -10.27 25.65 -8.73
C GLN A 64 -9.97 26.17 -7.32
N ARG A 65 -10.76 25.73 -6.33
CA ARG A 65 -10.64 26.19 -4.95
C ARG A 65 -9.57 25.45 -4.17
N TYR A 66 -9.41 24.15 -4.43
CA TYR A 66 -8.56 23.29 -3.63
C TYR A 66 -7.49 22.57 -4.47
N ALA A 67 -6.25 22.60 -3.99
CA ALA A 67 -5.17 21.83 -4.56
C ALA A 67 -5.29 20.35 -4.13
N VAL A 68 -5.80 19.50 -5.02
CA VAL A 68 -5.95 18.05 -4.76
C VAL A 68 -4.63 17.30 -4.96
N ALA A 69 -3.77 17.76 -5.87
CA ALA A 69 -2.54 17.07 -6.24
C ALA A 69 -1.64 16.68 -5.04
N PRO A 70 -1.42 17.55 -4.01
CA PRO A 70 -0.63 17.18 -2.84
C PRO A 70 -1.17 15.98 -2.06
N LEU A 71 -2.49 15.70 -2.08
CA LEU A 71 -3.09 14.54 -1.41
C LEU A 71 -2.83 13.22 -2.14
N LEU A 72 -2.44 13.27 -3.41
CA LEU A 72 -2.14 12.09 -4.23
C LEU A 72 -0.63 11.81 -4.34
N GLN A 73 0.22 12.68 -3.78
CA GLN A 73 1.66 12.54 -3.87
C GLN A 73 2.21 11.80 -2.64
N SER A 74 2.94 10.70 -2.83
CA SER A 74 3.51 9.92 -1.72
C SER A 74 4.48 10.73 -0.86
N VAL A 75 5.19 11.69 -1.47
CA VAL A 75 6.10 12.62 -0.80
C VAL A 75 5.29 13.79 -0.24
N ARG A 76 4.95 13.76 1.06
CA ARG A 76 4.14 14.80 1.73
C ARG A 76 4.99 15.99 2.14
N ASN A 77 6.22 15.71 2.61
CA ASN A 77 7.23 16.69 2.97
C ASN A 77 8.63 16.06 2.81
N SER A 78 9.69 16.79 3.14
CA SER A 78 11.07 16.32 2.96
C SER A 78 11.47 15.14 3.87
N GLN A 79 10.65 14.79 4.85
CA GLN A 79 10.93 13.75 5.85
C GLN A 79 9.93 12.60 5.82
N GLU A 80 8.87 12.71 5.02
CA GLU A 80 7.75 11.79 5.04
C GLU A 80 7.36 11.38 3.62
N VAL A 81 7.67 10.12 3.29
CA VAL A 81 7.18 9.46 2.09
C VAL A 81 6.35 8.26 2.53
N THR A 82 5.10 8.22 2.09
CA THR A 82 4.21 7.10 2.35
C THR A 82 3.99 6.34 1.03
N PRO A 83 4.61 5.17 0.84
CA PRO A 83 4.35 4.35 -0.33
C PRO A 83 2.91 3.86 -0.31
N TYR A 84 2.26 3.88 -1.46
CA TYR A 84 1.00 3.18 -1.67
C TYR A 84 1.29 1.69 -1.73
N ASN A 85 0.72 0.94 -0.81
CA ASN A 85 0.89 -0.50 -0.73
C ASN A 85 -0.37 -1.18 -1.27
N GLY A 86 -0.22 -2.39 -1.79
CA GLY A 86 -1.41 -3.16 -2.13
C GLY A 86 -1.14 -4.51 -2.77
N PHE A 87 -2.16 -5.02 -3.44
CA PHE A 87 -2.26 -6.41 -3.91
C PHE A 87 -2.08 -6.47 -5.42
N PHE A 88 -1.26 -7.39 -5.89
CA PHE A 88 -1.00 -7.60 -7.31
C PHE A 88 -1.26 -9.06 -7.70
N GLY A 89 -2.04 -9.24 -8.76
CA GLY A 89 -2.46 -10.56 -9.23
C GLY A 89 -3.55 -11.20 -8.35
N SER A 90 -4.09 -12.31 -8.82
CA SER A 90 -5.10 -13.10 -8.08
C SER A 90 -4.55 -13.72 -6.80
N ASP A 91 -3.24 -13.92 -6.73
CA ASP A 91 -2.52 -14.46 -5.58
C ASP A 91 -2.16 -13.39 -4.54
N ARG A 92 -2.42 -12.11 -4.82
CA ARG A 92 -2.31 -10.99 -3.86
C ARG A 92 -0.88 -10.73 -3.37
N HIS A 93 0.09 -10.83 -4.27
CA HIS A 93 1.46 -10.38 -3.98
C HIS A 93 1.49 -8.91 -3.56
N ARG A 94 2.40 -8.55 -2.66
CA ARG A 94 2.63 -7.14 -2.34
C ARG A 94 3.20 -6.43 -3.57
N ILE A 95 2.66 -5.25 -3.84
CA ILE A 95 3.23 -4.25 -4.74
C ILE A 95 3.23 -2.91 -4.02
N GLU A 96 4.27 -2.12 -4.30
CA GLU A 96 4.42 -0.79 -3.74
C GLU A 96 4.52 0.23 -4.88
N VAL A 97 3.94 1.41 -4.69
CA VAL A 97 4.05 2.54 -5.62
C VAL A 97 4.31 3.82 -4.85
N VAL A 98 5.29 4.59 -5.29
CA VAL A 98 5.57 5.94 -4.80
C VAL A 98 5.27 6.92 -5.92
N LEU A 99 4.26 7.77 -5.75
CA LEU A 99 3.98 8.87 -6.66
C LEU A 99 4.84 10.06 -6.26
N LEU A 100 5.98 10.21 -6.95
CA LEU A 100 7.01 11.19 -6.63
C LEU A 100 6.58 12.62 -6.94
N ARG A 101 5.81 12.83 -8.01
CA ARG A 101 5.28 14.13 -8.39
C ARG A 101 3.89 13.98 -8.99
N VAL A 102 2.96 14.74 -8.45
CA VAL A 102 1.60 14.89 -8.99
C VAL A 102 1.37 16.38 -9.21
N ARG A 103 1.04 16.80 -10.43
CA ARG A 103 0.81 18.21 -10.76
C ARG A 103 -0.40 18.40 -11.65
N PRO A 104 -1.14 19.51 -11.53
CA PRO A 104 -2.20 19.83 -12.48
C PRO A 104 -1.67 19.91 -13.92
N ASP A 105 -2.46 19.41 -14.87
CA ASP A 105 -2.29 19.71 -16.28
C ASP A 105 -2.89 21.10 -16.56
N ALA A 106 -2.07 22.00 -17.10
CA ALA A 106 -2.47 23.38 -17.39
C ALA A 106 -3.55 23.46 -18.48
N ALA A 107 -3.58 22.50 -19.41
CA ALA A 107 -4.56 22.45 -20.49
C ALA A 107 -5.87 21.75 -20.06
N GLN A 108 -5.80 20.89 -19.05
CA GLN A 108 -6.91 20.05 -18.60
C GLN A 108 -7.02 20.09 -17.08
N PRO A 109 -7.76 21.04 -16.47
CA PRO A 109 -7.78 21.23 -15.01
C PRO A 109 -8.24 20.03 -14.18
N ARG A 110 -8.90 19.05 -14.80
CA ARG A 110 -9.32 17.78 -14.16
C ARG A 110 -8.24 16.70 -14.22
N ARG A 111 -7.21 16.89 -15.03
CA ARG A 111 -6.13 15.94 -15.26
C ARG A 111 -4.91 16.34 -14.43
N LEU A 112 -4.33 15.35 -13.78
CA LEU A 112 -3.13 15.45 -12.97
C LEU A 112 -2.05 14.60 -13.65
N LEU A 113 -0.92 15.21 -13.95
CA LEU A 113 0.24 14.52 -14.52
C LEU A 113 1.05 13.90 -13.39
N VAL A 114 1.43 12.65 -13.57
CA VAL A 114 2.04 11.80 -12.54
C VAL A 114 3.38 11.29 -13.03
N THR A 115 4.38 11.36 -12.15
CA THR A 115 5.61 10.55 -12.24
C THR A 115 5.84 9.84 -10.92
N GLY A 116 6.30 8.60 -10.97
CA GLY A 116 6.51 7.79 -9.78
C GLY A 116 7.42 6.61 -10.03
N LYS A 117 7.45 5.69 -9.07
CA LYS A 117 8.14 4.41 -9.18
C LYS A 117 7.24 3.30 -8.62
N SER A 118 7.26 2.12 -9.21
CA SER A 118 6.72 0.90 -8.61
C SER A 118 7.84 -0.01 -8.15
N ARG A 119 7.57 -0.82 -7.11
CA ARG A 119 8.41 -1.93 -6.67
C ARG A 119 7.58 -3.20 -6.60
N PHE A 120 8.02 -4.23 -7.30
CA PHE A 120 7.40 -5.55 -7.28
C PHE A 120 8.49 -6.64 -7.23
N LYS A 121 8.46 -7.48 -6.19
CA LYS A 121 9.49 -8.53 -5.97
C LYS A 121 10.93 -8.00 -6.05
N GLY A 122 11.16 -6.80 -5.52
CA GLY A 122 12.47 -6.13 -5.52
C GLY A 122 12.83 -5.41 -6.82
N GLU A 123 12.11 -5.61 -7.91
CA GLU A 123 12.32 -4.89 -9.16
C GLU A 123 11.64 -3.51 -9.10
N ILE A 124 12.40 -2.46 -9.40
CA ILE A 124 11.93 -1.07 -9.41
C ILE A 124 11.75 -0.59 -10.84
N LYS A 125 10.60 -0.01 -11.16
CA LYS A 125 10.28 0.58 -12.47
C LYS A 125 9.85 2.03 -12.31
N ASP A 126 10.38 2.91 -13.14
CA ASP A 126 9.87 4.27 -13.26
C ASP A 126 8.50 4.26 -13.93
N LEU A 127 7.59 5.10 -13.43
CA LEU A 127 6.23 5.27 -13.91
C LEU A 127 5.99 6.71 -14.37
N GLN A 128 5.21 6.86 -15.43
CA GLN A 128 4.66 8.15 -15.85
C GLN A 128 3.23 7.99 -16.34
N GLY A 129 2.42 9.04 -16.21
CA GLY A 129 1.06 9.00 -16.72
C GLY A 129 0.18 10.09 -16.15
N PHE A 130 -1.08 9.76 -15.91
CA PHE A 130 -2.04 10.72 -15.40
C PHE A 130 -3.11 10.11 -14.49
N ILE A 131 -3.79 10.99 -13.76
CA ILE A 131 -5.05 10.73 -13.08
C ILE A 131 -6.03 11.80 -13.56
N GLU A 132 -7.19 11.42 -14.08
CA GLU A 132 -8.26 12.35 -14.46
C GLU A 132 -9.43 12.21 -13.49
N LEU A 133 -9.76 13.30 -12.81
CA LEU A 133 -10.86 13.39 -11.85
C LEU A 133 -12.18 13.63 -12.60
N THR A 134 -13.13 12.73 -12.44
CA THR A 134 -14.37 12.70 -13.23
C THR A 134 -15.62 12.97 -12.42
N ALA A 135 -15.61 12.75 -11.10
CA ALA A 135 -16.77 13.06 -10.26
C ALA A 135 -16.38 13.51 -8.85
N LEU A 136 -17.28 14.29 -8.26
CA LEU A 136 -17.27 14.69 -6.86
C LEU A 136 -18.59 14.29 -6.23
N GLN A 137 -18.55 13.57 -5.12
CA GLN A 137 -19.74 13.17 -4.37
C GLN A 137 -19.63 13.71 -2.95
N ARG A 138 -20.72 14.23 -2.39
CA ARG A 138 -20.76 14.57 -0.96
C ARG A 138 -21.02 13.30 -0.16
N GLN A 139 -20.21 13.05 0.86
CA GLN A 139 -20.47 11.95 1.77
C GLN A 139 -21.55 12.37 2.79
N PRO A 140 -22.64 11.60 2.94
CA PRO A 140 -23.64 11.90 3.96
C PRO A 140 -23.03 11.71 5.34
N ALA A 141 -23.54 12.44 6.34
CA ALA A 141 -23.16 12.26 7.73
C ALA A 141 -23.39 10.80 8.18
N LEU A 142 -22.58 10.33 9.13
CA LEU A 142 -22.72 8.99 9.68
C LEU A 142 -24.09 8.82 10.34
N ASN A 143 -24.73 7.67 10.11
CA ASN A 143 -25.93 7.28 10.84
C ASN A 143 -25.56 6.81 12.28
N LYS A 144 -26.56 6.54 13.13
CA LYS A 144 -26.30 6.16 14.53
C LYS A 144 -25.48 4.87 14.68
N ALA A 145 -25.69 3.88 13.82
CA ALA A 145 -24.95 2.61 13.87
C ALA A 145 -23.49 2.80 13.46
N GLU A 146 -23.25 3.59 12.40
CA GLU A 146 -21.91 3.97 11.97
C GLU A 146 -21.18 4.78 13.04
N GLN A 147 -21.84 5.74 13.68
CA GLN A 147 -21.26 6.50 14.81
C GLN A 147 -20.89 5.60 15.99
N ALA A 148 -21.74 4.62 16.32
CA ALA A 148 -21.46 3.67 17.39
C ALA A 148 -20.26 2.76 17.03
N TYR A 149 -20.17 2.33 15.78
CA TYR A 149 -19.03 1.57 15.26
C TYR A 149 -17.72 2.37 15.34
N GLU A 150 -17.69 3.60 14.84
CA GLU A 150 -16.50 4.47 14.91
C GLU A 150 -16.10 4.74 16.37
N LYS A 151 -17.06 5.00 17.26
CA LYS A 151 -16.78 5.19 18.69
C LYS A 151 -16.21 3.93 19.34
N HIS A 152 -16.70 2.75 18.94
CA HIS A 152 -16.17 1.48 19.42
C HIS A 152 -14.73 1.27 18.95
N LEU A 153 -14.44 1.49 17.67
CA LEU A 153 -13.07 1.45 17.14
C LEU A 153 -12.16 2.44 17.87
N GLU A 154 -12.61 3.68 18.08
CA GLU A 154 -11.87 4.69 18.83
C GLU A 154 -11.57 4.23 20.27
N SER A 155 -12.53 3.56 20.93
CA SER A 155 -12.32 3.01 22.27
C SER A 155 -11.32 1.85 22.33
N MET A 156 -11.14 1.12 21.23
CA MET A 156 -10.16 0.03 21.12
C MET A 156 -8.77 0.52 20.70
N ARG A 157 -8.66 1.73 20.14
CA ARG A 157 -7.36 2.30 19.79
C ARG A 157 -6.59 2.62 21.06
N MET A 158 -5.45 1.94 21.24
CA MET A 158 -4.50 2.19 22.33
C MET A 158 -3.77 3.54 22.20
N VAL A 159 -4.07 4.32 21.16
CA VAL A 159 -3.48 5.64 20.90
C VAL A 159 -4.55 6.70 21.10
N THR A 160 -4.34 7.58 22.09
CA THR A 160 -5.14 8.79 22.26
C THR A 160 -4.93 9.69 21.05
N VAL A 161 -5.99 9.95 20.28
CA VAL A 161 -5.96 10.97 19.24
C VAL A 161 -5.93 12.35 19.90
N VAL A 162 -4.73 12.86 20.14
CA VAL A 162 -4.54 14.22 20.67
C VAL A 162 -4.82 15.22 19.55
N ARG A 163 -6.02 15.80 19.54
CA ARG A 163 -6.29 16.97 18.69
C ARG A 163 -5.57 18.18 19.28
N LEU A 164 -4.54 18.66 18.57
CA LEU A 164 -3.83 19.87 18.97
C LEU A 164 -4.80 21.06 19.05
N PRO A 165 -4.69 21.92 20.08
CA PRO A 165 -5.44 23.17 20.12
C PRO A 165 -5.25 23.97 18.83
N GLY A 166 -6.36 24.38 18.20
CA GLY A 166 -6.30 25.09 16.93
C GLY A 166 -5.99 24.21 15.71
N ALA A 167 -6.09 22.89 15.80
CA ALA A 167 -6.15 22.05 14.60
C ALA A 167 -7.38 22.41 13.76
N ALA A 168 -7.22 22.39 12.43
CA ALA A 168 -8.31 22.64 11.51
C ALA A 168 -9.42 21.60 11.69
N LYS A 169 -10.69 22.01 11.59
CA LYS A 169 -11.84 21.12 11.76
C LYS A 169 -12.41 20.76 10.40
N ALA A 170 -12.73 19.50 10.18
CA ALA A 170 -13.50 19.11 9.01
C ALA A 170 -14.90 19.75 9.04
N VAL A 171 -15.29 20.38 7.94
CA VAL A 171 -16.60 21.03 7.74
C VAL A 171 -17.41 20.40 6.60
N GLY A 172 -16.81 19.45 5.86
CA GLY A 172 -17.49 18.72 4.80
C GLY A 172 -16.66 17.54 4.32
N HIS A 173 -17.30 16.43 3.99
CA HIS A 173 -16.66 15.21 3.50
C HIS A 173 -17.12 14.91 2.08
N TYR A 174 -16.18 14.48 1.25
CA TYR A 174 -16.41 14.23 -0.16
C TYR A 174 -15.63 13.01 -0.63
N THR A 175 -16.14 12.35 -1.67
CA THR A 175 -15.42 11.35 -2.44
C THR A 175 -15.16 11.93 -3.82
N LEU A 176 -13.89 12.01 -4.20
CA LEU A 176 -13.45 12.26 -5.57
C LEU A 176 -13.25 10.92 -6.26
N THR A 177 -13.77 10.78 -7.48
CA THR A 177 -13.49 9.61 -8.31
C THR A 177 -12.88 10.04 -9.62
N GLY A 178 -12.05 9.18 -10.17
CA GLY A 178 -11.40 9.40 -11.46
C GLY A 178 -10.96 8.10 -12.09
N HIS A 179 -10.23 8.23 -13.19
CA HIS A 179 -9.48 7.14 -13.78
C HIS A 179 -8.00 7.50 -13.82
N PHE A 180 -7.15 6.49 -13.84
CA PHE A 180 -5.71 6.67 -13.96
C PHE A 180 -5.16 5.76 -15.05
N ASP A 181 -4.02 6.17 -15.59
CA ASP A 181 -3.30 5.45 -16.62
C ASP A 181 -1.81 5.79 -16.49
N TRP A 182 -1.03 4.81 -16.03
CA TRP A 182 0.41 4.91 -15.80
C TRP A 182 1.15 3.86 -16.60
N GLN A 183 2.19 4.29 -17.31
CA GLN A 183 3.07 3.47 -18.11
C GLN A 183 4.43 3.35 -17.45
N GLU A 184 5.01 2.15 -17.47
CA GLU A 184 6.42 1.94 -17.13
C GLU A 184 7.32 2.58 -18.21
N VAL A 185 8.22 3.47 -17.81
CA VAL A 185 9.04 4.26 -18.75
C VAL A 185 9.98 3.37 -19.58
N ALA A 186 10.57 2.36 -18.95
CA ALA A 186 11.50 1.41 -19.57
C ALA A 186 10.87 0.01 -19.75
N GLY A 187 9.57 -0.06 -20.02
CA GLY A 187 8.84 -1.32 -20.12
C GLY A 187 7.54 -1.23 -20.89
N THR A 188 6.91 -2.38 -21.07
CA THR A 188 5.59 -2.52 -21.69
C THR A 188 4.47 -2.56 -20.65
N GLY A 189 4.80 -2.53 -19.35
CA GLY A 189 3.84 -2.56 -18.26
C GLY A 189 2.99 -1.28 -18.18
N ARG A 190 1.67 -1.46 -18.05
CA ARG A 190 0.71 -0.35 -17.92
C ARG A 190 -0.27 -0.64 -16.81
N PHE A 191 -0.39 0.28 -15.85
CA PHE A 191 -1.38 0.28 -14.79
C PHE A 191 -2.52 1.21 -15.20
N ALA A 192 -3.76 0.71 -15.29
CA ALA A 192 -4.91 1.54 -15.57
C ALA A 192 -6.13 1.10 -14.78
N GLY A 193 -6.99 2.05 -14.42
CA GLY A 193 -8.18 1.73 -13.63
C GLY A 193 -8.85 2.96 -13.04
N ARG A 194 -9.51 2.75 -11.90
CA ARG A 194 -10.28 3.76 -11.17
C ARG A 194 -9.50 4.25 -9.97
N ALA A 195 -9.48 5.58 -9.79
CA ALA A 195 -9.01 6.23 -8.56
C ALA A 195 -10.20 6.68 -7.72
N VAL A 196 -10.13 6.48 -6.40
CA VAL A 196 -11.12 6.94 -5.43
C VAL A 196 -10.39 7.56 -4.25
N LEU A 197 -10.64 8.85 -3.99
CA LEU A 197 -10.04 9.61 -2.91
C LEU A 197 -11.15 10.16 -2.02
N ASP A 198 -11.14 9.74 -0.75
CA ASP A 198 -11.99 10.34 0.27
C ASP A 198 -11.25 11.50 0.93
N ILE A 199 -11.92 12.65 0.99
CA ILE A 199 -11.37 13.88 1.53
C ILE A 199 -12.35 14.54 2.49
N ALA A 200 -11.82 15.37 3.35
CA ALA A 200 -12.61 16.42 3.95
C ALA A 200 -12.03 17.82 3.73
N THR A 201 -12.92 18.78 3.59
CA THR A 201 -12.62 20.21 3.56
C THR A 201 -12.57 20.73 4.99
N THR A 202 -11.67 21.65 5.29
CA THR A 202 -11.53 22.22 6.62
C THR A 202 -12.12 23.63 6.74
N ASP A 203 -12.39 24.05 7.97
CA ASP A 203 -12.78 25.43 8.33
C ASP A 203 -11.74 26.48 7.91
N ARG A 204 -10.49 26.06 7.66
CA ARG A 204 -9.40 26.89 7.14
C ARG A 204 -9.22 26.79 5.63
N GLN A 205 -10.22 26.28 4.91
CA GLN A 205 -10.18 26.09 3.46
C GLN A 205 -9.06 25.15 2.98
N GLY A 206 -8.57 24.26 3.85
CA GLY A 206 -7.64 23.20 3.50
C GLY A 206 -8.35 21.92 3.08
N LEU A 207 -7.58 20.96 2.59
CA LEU A 207 -8.00 19.58 2.42
C LEU A 207 -7.13 18.66 3.27
N TRP A 208 -7.71 17.53 3.67
CA TRP A 208 -6.99 16.37 4.19
C TRP A 208 -7.56 15.09 3.56
N SER A 209 -6.73 14.06 3.42
CA SER A 209 -7.15 12.71 3.04
C SER A 209 -7.83 12.07 4.25
N GLY A 210 -8.97 11.41 4.07
CA GLY A 210 -9.67 10.77 5.16
C GLY A 210 -11.06 10.24 4.80
N SER A 211 -11.22 8.93 4.91
CA SER A 211 -12.51 8.25 4.79
C SER A 211 -13.38 8.51 6.03
N LEU A 212 -14.53 9.16 5.84
CA LEU A 212 -15.55 9.27 6.89
C LEU A 212 -16.21 7.91 7.17
N ARG A 213 -16.42 7.11 6.11
CA ARG A 213 -16.94 5.76 6.19
C ARG A 213 -15.92 4.76 5.69
N LYS A 214 -15.78 3.69 6.44
CA LYS A 214 -14.89 2.59 6.12
C LYS A 214 -15.49 1.61 5.08
N THR A 215 -16.81 1.60 4.90
CA THR A 215 -17.52 0.70 3.96
C THR A 215 -17.91 1.32 2.61
N ALA A 216 -17.60 2.59 2.36
CA ALA A 216 -17.96 3.31 1.14
C ALA A 216 -16.76 4.11 0.59
N GLY A 217 -16.88 4.67 -0.62
CA GLY A 217 -15.82 5.50 -1.21
C GLY A 217 -14.52 4.72 -1.40
N ALA A 218 -13.43 5.21 -0.78
CA ALA A 218 -12.13 4.54 -0.79
C ALA A 218 -12.08 3.31 0.12
N ARG A 219 -13.19 2.96 0.80
CA ARG A 219 -13.31 1.76 1.66
C ARG A 219 -12.30 1.78 2.80
N GLY A 220 -12.18 2.92 3.47
CA GLY A 220 -11.27 3.10 4.60
C GLY A 220 -9.79 3.26 4.24
N ALA A 221 -9.45 3.14 2.96
CA ALA A 221 -8.11 3.32 2.42
C ALA A 221 -7.64 4.78 2.34
N ASP A 222 -8.55 5.74 2.53
CA ASP A 222 -8.40 7.17 2.28
C ASP A 222 -8.18 7.50 0.79
N LEU A 223 -7.22 6.83 0.14
CA LEU A 223 -7.01 6.77 -1.31
C LEU A 223 -6.94 5.31 -1.77
N LEU A 224 -7.65 5.01 -2.85
CA LEU A 224 -7.74 3.69 -3.47
C LEU A 224 -7.53 3.81 -4.99
N PHE A 225 -6.61 3.01 -5.51
CA PHE A 225 -6.51 2.69 -6.94
C PHE A 225 -6.93 1.23 -7.14
N ASP A 226 -7.92 1.01 -8.00
CA ASP A 226 -8.47 -0.32 -8.32
C ASP A 226 -8.42 -0.49 -9.83
N GLY A 227 -7.67 -1.47 -10.32
CA GLY A 227 -7.37 -1.55 -11.74
C GLY A 227 -6.72 -2.84 -12.21
N GLN A 228 -6.12 -2.74 -13.38
CA GLN A 228 -5.41 -3.82 -14.05
C GLN A 228 -4.02 -3.35 -14.47
N TRP A 229 -3.05 -4.24 -14.30
CA TRP A 229 -1.75 -4.14 -14.96
C TRP A 229 -1.76 -5.00 -16.21
N THR A 230 -1.20 -4.49 -17.30
CA THR A 230 -1.09 -5.22 -18.58
C THR A 230 0.34 -5.16 -19.10
N ASN A 231 0.79 -6.23 -19.75
CA ASN A 231 2.10 -6.30 -20.40
C ASN A 231 2.00 -6.02 -21.91
N GLY A 232 1.92 -4.75 -22.29
CA GLY A 232 1.65 -4.34 -23.66
C GLY A 232 0.20 -4.58 -24.12
N PRO A 233 -0.16 -4.21 -25.36
CA PRO A 233 -1.55 -4.17 -25.82
C PRO A 233 -2.28 -5.52 -25.82
N SER A 234 -1.54 -6.63 -25.94
CA SER A 234 -2.08 -7.99 -26.01
C SER A 234 -1.62 -8.88 -24.86
N GLY A 235 -0.96 -8.32 -23.84
CA GLY A 235 -0.44 -9.08 -22.72
C GLY A 235 -1.54 -9.53 -21.75
N PRO A 236 -1.25 -10.50 -20.87
CA PRO A 236 -2.17 -10.89 -19.82
C PRO A 236 -2.42 -9.70 -18.87
N ALA A 237 -3.69 -9.49 -18.53
CA ALA A 237 -4.11 -8.54 -17.51
C ALA A 237 -3.99 -9.17 -16.12
N LYS A 238 -3.46 -8.43 -15.16
CA LYS A 238 -3.40 -8.81 -13.74
C LYS A 238 -4.15 -7.77 -12.92
N PRO A 239 -5.11 -8.17 -12.08
CA PRO A 239 -5.77 -7.21 -11.20
C PRO A 239 -4.76 -6.65 -10.21
N PHE A 240 -4.93 -5.39 -9.86
CA PHE A 240 -4.20 -4.83 -8.74
C PHE A 240 -5.04 -3.82 -7.98
N ILE A 241 -4.69 -3.65 -6.71
CA ILE A 241 -5.22 -2.63 -5.82
C ILE A 241 -4.03 -1.93 -5.17
N LEU A 242 -4.07 -0.60 -5.07
CA LEU A 242 -3.14 0.18 -4.24
C LEU A 242 -3.94 1.07 -3.30
N VAL A 243 -3.45 1.23 -2.07
CA VAL A 243 -4.09 2.03 -1.05
C VAL A 243 -3.08 2.85 -0.27
N GLU A 244 -3.50 4.00 0.24
CA GLU A 244 -2.72 4.81 1.19
C GLU A 244 -2.74 4.17 2.58
N ASN A 245 -3.93 3.79 3.05
CA ASN A 245 -4.13 3.22 4.38
C ASN A 245 -4.49 1.73 4.28
N VAL A 246 -3.47 0.85 4.22
CA VAL A 246 -3.66 -0.60 4.14
C VAL A 246 -4.46 -1.14 5.31
N THR A 247 -4.19 -0.70 6.53
CA THR A 247 -4.88 -1.21 7.73
C THR A 247 -6.36 -0.87 7.68
N GLY A 248 -6.70 0.39 7.37
CA GLY A 248 -8.09 0.82 7.20
C GLY A 248 -8.82 0.13 6.04
N PHE A 249 -8.10 -0.28 4.98
CA PHE A 249 -8.67 -1.05 3.87
C PHE A 249 -8.82 -2.55 4.18
N ALA A 250 -7.82 -3.12 4.87
CA ALA A 250 -7.72 -4.54 5.20
C ALA A 250 -8.86 -5.00 6.10
N GLU A 251 -9.33 -4.13 7.01
CA GLU A 251 -10.51 -4.36 7.86
C GLU A 251 -11.75 -4.85 7.07
N HIS A 252 -11.86 -4.53 5.78
CA HIS A 252 -13.00 -4.91 4.93
C HIS A 252 -12.70 -5.98 3.89
N VAL A 253 -11.44 -6.14 3.51
CA VAL A 253 -11.06 -6.94 2.32
C VAL A 253 -10.25 -8.17 2.71
N LEU A 254 -9.70 -8.20 3.92
CA LEU A 254 -8.74 -9.18 4.34
C LEU A 254 -8.99 -9.61 5.79
N GLU A 255 -10.15 -10.23 6.04
CA GLU A 255 -10.53 -10.80 7.34
C GLU A 255 -9.43 -11.69 7.97
N ASP A 256 -8.53 -12.23 7.14
CA ASP A 256 -7.42 -13.10 7.54
C ASP A 256 -6.03 -12.42 7.56
N PHE A 257 -5.90 -11.10 7.35
CA PHE A 257 -4.58 -10.48 7.14
C PHE A 257 -3.76 -10.31 8.40
N GLU A 258 -4.41 -9.99 9.52
CA GLU A 258 -3.80 -9.79 10.82
C GLU A 258 -4.11 -10.99 11.73
N VAL A 259 -3.08 -11.61 12.31
CA VAL A 259 -3.21 -12.78 13.20
C VAL A 259 -2.52 -12.51 14.53
N GLY A 260 -3.21 -11.96 15.52
CA GLY A 260 -2.62 -11.76 16.84
C GLY A 260 -3.51 -10.98 17.80
N GLU A 261 -3.35 -11.25 19.10
CA GLU A 261 -4.09 -10.55 20.17
C GLU A 261 -3.46 -9.21 20.55
N ARG A 262 -2.14 -9.06 20.38
CA ARG A 262 -1.35 -7.92 20.89
C ARG A 262 -0.64 -7.09 19.82
N ASP A 263 -0.09 -7.72 18.78
CA ASP A 263 0.64 -7.06 17.70
C ASP A 263 -0.03 -7.30 16.34
N ILE A 264 0.18 -6.37 15.39
CA ILE A 264 -0.23 -6.57 13.99
C ILE A 264 0.76 -7.56 13.35
N VAL A 265 0.46 -8.85 13.48
CA VAL A 265 1.22 -9.92 12.82
C VAL A 265 0.56 -10.25 11.50
N ILE A 266 1.32 -10.16 10.42
CA ILE A 266 0.82 -10.50 9.09
C ILE A 266 0.69 -12.02 8.99
N ASN A 267 -0.48 -12.48 8.53
CA ASN A 267 -0.75 -13.90 8.37
C ASN A 267 0.36 -14.57 7.53
N PRO A 268 0.94 -15.70 7.99
CA PRO A 268 2.00 -16.41 7.27
C PRO A 268 1.68 -16.71 5.80
N LYS A 269 0.39 -16.88 5.46
CA LYS A 269 -0.09 -17.04 4.08
C LYS A 269 0.33 -15.87 3.17
N TYR A 270 0.33 -14.64 3.69
CA TYR A 270 0.69 -13.41 2.97
C TYR A 270 2.15 -13.01 3.18
N ALA A 271 2.76 -13.40 4.30
CA ALA A 271 4.19 -13.17 4.56
C ALA A 271 5.06 -13.61 3.37
N ARG A 272 4.87 -14.85 2.90
CA ARG A 272 5.57 -15.41 1.72
C ARG A 272 5.30 -14.69 0.39
N LEU A 273 4.36 -13.75 0.37
CA LEU A 273 3.98 -12.96 -0.80
C LEU A 273 4.55 -11.54 -0.76
N GLY A 274 5.54 -11.30 0.13
CA GLY A 274 6.27 -10.05 0.29
C GLY A 274 5.67 -9.08 1.31
N TRP A 275 4.68 -9.53 2.09
CA TRP A 275 4.06 -8.70 3.13
C TRP A 275 4.80 -8.73 4.45
N ASP A 276 5.69 -9.70 4.70
CA ASP A 276 6.53 -9.76 5.89
C ASP A 276 7.41 -8.52 6.09
N SER A 277 7.83 -7.88 5.00
CA SER A 277 8.57 -6.61 5.01
C SER A 277 7.69 -5.36 5.01
N TYR A 278 6.37 -5.46 5.30
CA TYR A 278 5.48 -4.29 5.26
C TYR A 278 5.92 -3.15 6.18
N TRP A 279 6.51 -3.49 7.32
CA TRP A 279 6.99 -2.55 8.31
C TRP A 279 8.40 -1.99 8.02
N GLU A 280 9.06 -2.52 6.98
CA GLU A 280 10.38 -2.04 6.56
C GLU A 280 10.22 -0.74 5.78
N ASN A 281 10.72 0.36 6.34
CA ASN A 281 10.71 1.68 5.72
C ASN A 281 11.96 1.91 4.87
N ASP A 282 12.24 0.99 3.94
CA ASP A 282 13.33 1.15 2.99
C ASP A 282 13.02 2.29 2.01
N GLU A 283 13.90 3.29 1.90
CA GLU A 283 13.77 4.40 0.93
C GLU A 283 14.15 3.98 -0.50
N TRP A 284 13.62 2.85 -0.98
CA TRP A 284 13.96 2.26 -2.29
C TRP A 284 13.64 3.18 -3.48
N TRP A 285 12.77 4.17 -3.27
CA TRP A 285 12.38 5.16 -4.28
C TRP A 285 13.37 6.33 -4.40
N ALA A 286 14.26 6.51 -3.42
CA ALA A 286 15.24 7.58 -3.45
C ALA A 286 16.35 7.26 -4.46
N GLU A 287 16.78 8.28 -5.21
CA GLU A 287 17.98 8.13 -6.03
C GLU A 287 19.17 7.82 -5.11
N PRO A 288 20.07 6.89 -5.49
CA PRO A 288 21.28 6.65 -4.72
C PRO A 288 22.00 7.98 -4.52
N MET A 289 22.15 8.44 -3.28
CA MET A 289 22.93 9.65 -3.04
C MET A 289 24.32 9.41 -3.61
N LYS A 290 24.70 10.17 -4.65
CA LYS A 290 26.11 10.24 -5.07
C LYS A 290 26.85 10.80 -3.87
N SER A 291 27.51 9.91 -3.13
CA SER A 291 28.47 10.28 -2.11
C SER A 291 29.51 11.18 -2.77
N THR A 292 29.36 12.50 -2.61
CA THR A 292 30.44 13.43 -2.91
C THR A 292 31.50 13.19 -1.86
N ALA A 293 32.51 12.39 -2.20
CA ALA A 293 33.70 12.22 -1.40
C ALA A 293 34.20 13.61 -1.00
N ARG A 294 34.18 13.92 0.30
CA ARG A 294 34.86 15.09 0.84
C ARG A 294 36.34 14.94 0.48
N ALA A 295 36.81 15.75 -0.45
CA ALA A 295 38.24 15.95 -0.62
C ALA A 295 38.77 16.47 0.71
N ASN A 296 39.55 15.64 1.41
CA ASN A 296 40.29 16.09 2.58
C ASN A 296 41.25 17.18 2.11
N ILE A 297 40.95 18.42 2.48
CA ILE A 297 41.91 19.51 2.41
C ILE A 297 42.85 19.28 3.58
N THR A 298 43.99 18.66 3.30
CA THR A 298 45.17 18.71 4.17
C THR A 298 45.79 20.09 4.00
N GLU A 299 45.73 20.90 5.05
CA GLU A 299 46.65 22.02 5.28
C GLU A 299 47.99 21.51 5.82
#